data_AF-A0AAN7TK79-F1
#
_entry.id   AF-A0AAN7TK79-F1
#
_cell.length_a   1.000
_cell.length_b   1.000
_cell.length_c   1.000
_cell.angle_alpha   90.00
_cell.angle_beta   90.00
_cell.angle_gamma   90.00
#
_symmetry.space_group_name_H-M   'P 1'
#
loop_
_entity.id
_entity.type
_entity.pdbx_description
1 polymer ?
#
loop_
_entity_poly.entity_id
_entity_poly.type
_entity_poly.pdbx_seq_one_letter_code
_entity_poly.pdbx_strand_id
1 'polypeptide(L)'
;MSTGAEAVEGRSKADLIEERKANLPLPDQPPVASDFNSADTSINASGSGAISDTFSAGNDALRSPATGDSAARTDGSVTGEHTLGQGVGREGLEGGIPNDAVARGAKDKAGLKDTTGKDYGYPQKNDPADTSK
;
A
#
# COMPACT_ATOMS: atom_id res chain seq x y z
N MET A 1 -51.90 45.88 -25.82
CA MET A 1 -50.75 44.93 -25.92
C MET A 1 -50.08 44.91 -24.56
N SER A 2 -50.51 43.99 -23.71
CA SER A 2 -50.17 43.81 -22.28
C SER A 2 -50.17 42.29 -22.12
N THR A 3 -49.26 41.58 -21.48
CA THR A 3 -48.24 41.85 -20.46
C THR A 3 -47.41 40.55 -20.43
N GLY A 4 -46.11 40.57 -20.23
CA GLY A 4 -45.61 40.18 -18.91
C GLY A 4 -44.25 39.51 -19.04
N ALA A 5 -43.20 40.26 -18.70
CA ALA A 5 -42.01 39.67 -18.15
C ALA A 5 -42.39 39.21 -16.73
N GLU A 6 -42.67 37.92 -16.54
CA GLU A 6 -43.08 37.39 -15.24
C GLU A 6 -41.91 36.64 -14.58
N ALA A 7 -41.29 37.35 -13.63
CA ALA A 7 -40.53 36.91 -12.47
C ALA A 7 -40.02 35.45 -12.43
N VAL A 8 -38.71 35.28 -12.61
CA VAL A 8 -37.94 34.17 -11.99
C VAL A 8 -37.46 34.60 -10.60
N GLU A 9 -38.28 35.33 -9.85
CA GLU A 9 -37.92 35.93 -8.56
C GLU A 9 -38.95 35.46 -7.53
N GLY A 10 -38.70 34.29 -6.92
CA GLY A 10 -39.61 33.68 -5.94
C GLY A 10 -39.42 32.19 -5.70
N ARG A 11 -38.72 31.47 -6.58
CA ARG A 11 -38.39 30.05 -6.37
C ARG A 11 -37.08 29.90 -5.61
N SER A 12 -37.07 29.07 -4.58
CA SER A 12 -35.84 28.78 -3.85
C SER A 12 -34.90 27.96 -4.74
N LYS A 13 -33.58 28.05 -4.49
CA LYS A 13 -32.59 27.24 -5.20
C LYS A 13 -32.86 25.73 -5.02
N ALA A 14 -33.44 25.34 -3.89
CA ALA A 14 -33.82 23.95 -3.62
C ALA A 14 -34.92 23.47 -4.58
N ASP A 15 -35.96 24.29 -4.80
CA ASP A 15 -37.07 23.97 -5.70
C ASP A 15 -36.60 23.79 -7.15
N LEU A 16 -35.67 24.66 -7.60
CA LEU A 16 -35.06 24.57 -8.92
C LEU A 16 -34.20 23.30 -9.10
N ILE A 17 -33.57 22.81 -8.02
CA ILE A 17 -32.76 21.59 -8.04
C ILE A 17 -33.67 20.35 -8.09
N GLU A 18 -34.76 20.32 -7.33
CA GLU A 18 -35.73 19.22 -7.37
C GLU A 18 -36.41 19.11 -8.74
N GLU A 19 -36.86 20.23 -9.32
CA GLU A 19 -37.47 20.26 -10.66
C GLU A 19 -36.53 19.67 -11.72
N ARG A 20 -35.23 20.01 -11.65
CA ARG A 20 -34.24 19.49 -12.61
C ARG A 20 -33.85 18.04 -12.36
N LYS A 21 -33.82 17.59 -11.10
CA LYS A 21 -33.59 16.18 -10.76
C LYS A 21 -34.74 15.29 -11.26
N ALA A 22 -35.97 15.76 -11.12
CA ALA A 22 -37.16 15.03 -11.57
C ALA A 22 -37.24 14.91 -13.10
N ASN A 23 -36.71 15.90 -13.83
CA ASN A 23 -36.68 15.92 -15.29
C ASN A 23 -35.39 15.32 -15.89
N LEU A 24 -34.53 14.68 -15.10
CA LEU A 24 -33.34 14.04 -15.64
C LEU A 24 -33.77 12.78 -16.43
N PRO A 25 -33.38 12.64 -17.70
CA PRO A 25 -33.74 11.46 -18.48
C PRO A 25 -33.24 10.20 -17.78
N LEU A 26 -34.11 9.20 -17.73
CA LEU A 26 -33.73 7.89 -17.22
C LEU A 26 -32.59 7.36 -18.10
N PRO A 27 -31.51 6.82 -17.51
CA PRO A 27 -30.49 6.14 -18.29
C PRO A 27 -31.12 5.03 -19.12
N ASP A 28 -30.79 4.95 -20.41
CA ASP A 28 -31.34 3.94 -21.33
C ASP A 28 -31.05 2.51 -20.90
N GLN A 29 -29.99 2.32 -20.11
CA GLN A 29 -29.63 1.03 -19.53
C GLN A 29 -29.76 1.08 -18.01
N PRO A 30 -30.45 0.10 -17.39
CA PRO A 30 -30.47 -0.02 -15.94
C PRO A 30 -29.02 -0.13 -15.41
N PRO A 31 -28.73 0.37 -14.19
CA PRO A 31 -27.43 0.18 -13.59
C PRO A 31 -27.14 -1.32 -13.51
N VAL A 32 -26.19 -1.79 -14.30
CA VAL A 32 -25.76 -3.18 -14.27
C VAL A 32 -25.06 -3.40 -12.94
N ALA A 33 -25.34 -4.52 -12.27
CA ALA A 33 -24.65 -4.89 -11.05
C ALA A 33 -23.12 -4.90 -11.31
N SER A 34 -22.36 -4.26 -10.43
CA SER A 34 -20.91 -4.22 -10.57
C SER A 34 -20.32 -5.63 -10.55
N ASP A 35 -19.51 -5.96 -11.55
CA ASP A 35 -18.88 -7.28 -11.72
C ASP A 35 -17.58 -7.41 -10.88
N PHE A 36 -17.73 -7.31 -9.56
CA PHE A 36 -16.64 -7.49 -8.59
C PHE A 36 -16.03 -8.91 -8.57
N ASN A 37 -16.33 -9.77 -9.56
CA ASN A 37 -15.80 -11.12 -9.68
C ASN A 37 -14.68 -11.26 -10.72
N SER A 38 -14.18 -10.16 -11.29
CA SER A 38 -13.05 -10.21 -12.22
C SER A 38 -11.79 -10.80 -11.55
N ALA A 39 -11.08 -11.72 -12.19
CA ALA A 39 -9.81 -12.24 -11.68
C ALA A 39 -8.68 -11.19 -11.71
N ASP A 40 -8.90 -10.08 -12.44
CA ASP A 40 -8.00 -8.96 -12.53
C ASP A 40 -8.09 -8.09 -11.26
N THR A 41 -7.02 -8.09 -10.48
CA THR A 41 -6.93 -7.32 -9.24
C THR A 41 -6.90 -5.81 -9.47
N SER A 42 -6.57 -5.33 -10.67
CA SER A 42 -6.64 -3.89 -10.98
C SER A 42 -8.08 -3.35 -10.96
N ILE A 43 -9.07 -4.23 -11.18
CA ILE A 43 -10.50 -3.89 -11.23
C ILE A 43 -11.16 -4.03 -9.86
N ASN A 44 -10.73 -5.02 -9.06
CA ASN A 44 -11.42 -5.39 -7.82
C ASN A 44 -10.68 -4.98 -6.54
N ALA A 45 -9.39 -4.64 -6.62
CA ALA A 45 -8.63 -4.25 -5.45
C ALA A 45 -8.91 -2.78 -5.11
N SER A 46 -9.66 -2.56 -4.03
CA SER A 46 -9.86 -1.23 -3.41
C SER A 46 -8.59 -0.65 -2.76
N GLY A 47 -7.41 -1.20 -3.05
CA GLY A 47 -6.13 -0.80 -2.47
C GLY A 47 -5.31 0.03 -3.44
N SER A 48 -4.61 1.05 -2.93
CA SER A 48 -3.71 1.94 -3.69
C SER A 48 -2.44 1.27 -4.24
N GLY A 49 -2.35 -0.06 -4.18
CA GLY A 49 -1.17 -0.83 -4.59
C GLY A 49 -0.95 -0.94 -6.10
N ALA A 50 -1.95 -0.60 -6.92
CA ALA A 50 -1.90 -0.76 -8.38
C ALA A 50 -0.99 0.27 -9.08
N ILE A 51 -0.77 1.45 -8.49
CA ILE A 51 0.06 2.51 -9.06
C ILE A 51 1.19 2.83 -8.08
N SER A 52 2.41 2.45 -8.45
CA SER A 52 3.60 2.82 -7.70
C SER A 52 4.82 2.80 -8.59
N ASP A 53 5.74 3.71 -8.31
CA ASP A 53 7.10 3.68 -8.85
C ASP A 53 7.86 2.39 -8.44
N THR A 54 9.06 2.19 -8.99
CA THR A 54 9.95 1.03 -8.77
C THR A 54 10.54 0.95 -7.36
N PHE A 55 9.73 1.13 -6.31
CA PHE A 55 10.16 1.12 -4.91
C PHE A 55 10.42 -0.29 -4.35
N SER A 56 9.96 -1.34 -5.04
CA SER A 56 10.19 -2.73 -4.64
C SER A 56 11.38 -3.31 -5.41
N ALA A 57 12.51 -3.51 -4.73
CA ALA A 57 13.58 -4.35 -5.24
C ALA A 57 13.22 -5.83 -5.01
N GLY A 58 13.70 -6.72 -5.88
CA GLY A 58 13.46 -8.16 -5.80
C GLY A 58 12.33 -8.64 -6.72
N ASN A 59 11.32 -9.28 -6.12
CA ASN A 59 10.18 -9.89 -6.81
C ASN A 59 8.83 -9.21 -6.43
N ASP A 60 7.75 -9.70 -7.05
CA ASP A 60 6.41 -9.12 -6.93
C ASP A 60 5.66 -9.48 -5.63
N ALA A 61 6.27 -10.15 -4.65
CA ALA A 61 5.59 -10.56 -3.41
C ALA A 61 4.97 -9.39 -2.61
N LEU A 62 5.44 -8.16 -2.82
CA LEU A 62 4.89 -6.96 -2.17
C LEU A 62 3.68 -6.36 -2.90
N ARG A 63 3.36 -6.85 -4.11
CA ARG A 63 2.35 -6.27 -5.02
C ARG A 63 1.33 -7.28 -5.50
N SER A 64 1.78 -8.50 -5.76
CA SER A 64 0.94 -9.60 -6.20
C SER A 64 0.07 -10.11 -5.07
N PRO A 65 -1.04 -10.79 -5.39
CA PRO A 65 -1.84 -11.48 -4.40
C PRO A 65 -0.97 -12.43 -3.57
N ALA A 66 -1.28 -12.56 -2.28
CA ALA A 66 -0.61 -13.49 -1.38
C ALA A 66 -0.98 -14.95 -1.74
N THR A 67 -0.31 -15.48 -2.77
CA THR A 67 -0.51 -16.83 -3.33
C THR A 67 0.41 -17.88 -2.70
N GLY A 68 1.31 -17.47 -1.80
CA GLY A 68 2.20 -18.35 -1.04
C GLY A 68 2.20 -17.98 0.43
N ASP A 69 2.74 -18.88 1.26
CA ASP A 69 2.86 -18.67 2.71
C ASP A 69 3.94 -17.61 3.03
N SER A 70 3.97 -17.11 4.26
CA SER A 70 4.92 -16.07 4.66
C SER A 70 6.31 -16.64 4.88
N ALA A 71 7.31 -16.15 4.14
CA ALA A 71 8.72 -16.50 4.34
C ALA A 71 9.26 -16.09 5.73
N ALA A 72 8.52 -15.27 6.50
CA ALA A 72 8.87 -14.93 7.89
C ALA A 72 8.52 -16.05 8.88
N ARG A 73 7.66 -17.01 8.49
CA ARG A 73 7.16 -18.09 9.36
C ARG A 73 7.55 -19.47 8.85
N THR A 74 7.63 -19.60 7.52
CA THR A 74 7.83 -20.88 6.84
C THR A 74 9.06 -20.78 5.96
N ASP A 75 9.99 -21.72 6.14
CA ASP A 75 11.12 -21.88 5.24
C ASP A 75 10.73 -22.83 4.11
N GLY A 76 10.41 -22.26 2.94
CA GLY A 76 10.01 -23.04 1.75
C GLY A 76 11.08 -24.01 1.25
N SER A 77 12.36 -23.78 1.56
CA SER A 77 13.44 -24.71 1.20
C SER A 77 13.41 -25.99 2.04
N VAL A 78 12.89 -25.89 3.27
CA VAL A 78 12.74 -27.01 4.20
C VAL A 78 11.39 -27.70 4.03
N THR A 79 10.31 -26.92 3.87
CA THR A 79 8.95 -27.46 3.79
C THR A 79 8.53 -27.84 2.38
N GLY A 80 9.22 -27.34 1.36
CA GLY A 80 8.81 -27.48 -0.05
C GLY A 80 7.60 -26.62 -0.42
N GLU A 81 7.16 -25.74 0.48
CA GLU A 81 6.01 -24.85 0.25
C GLU A 81 6.42 -23.60 -0.53
N HIS A 82 5.51 -23.12 -1.38
CA HIS A 82 5.69 -21.82 -2.03
C HIS A 82 5.54 -20.71 -0.99
N THR A 83 6.64 -20.01 -0.71
CA THR A 83 6.71 -18.92 0.28
C THR A 83 7.04 -17.59 -0.40
N LEU A 84 6.44 -16.51 0.10
CA LEU A 84 6.57 -15.16 -0.42
C LEU A 84 7.19 -14.23 0.62
N GLY A 85 7.92 -13.22 0.15
CA GLY A 85 8.45 -12.13 0.98
C GLY A 85 9.94 -12.23 1.34
N GLN A 86 10.68 -13.20 0.81
CA GLN A 86 12.15 -13.20 0.83
C GLN A 86 12.73 -12.52 -0.41
N GLY A 87 13.91 -11.91 -0.24
CA GLY A 87 14.65 -11.26 -1.32
C GLY A 87 13.93 -10.03 -1.91
N VAL A 88 13.05 -9.40 -1.14
CA VAL A 88 12.28 -8.22 -1.56
C VAL A 88 12.61 -6.98 -0.72
N GLY A 89 12.25 -5.79 -1.22
CA GLY A 89 12.45 -4.54 -0.48
C GLY A 89 13.93 -4.28 -0.19
N ARG A 90 14.27 -3.96 1.07
CA ARG A 90 15.68 -3.72 1.44
C ARG A 90 16.55 -4.97 1.33
N GLU A 91 16.01 -6.15 1.62
CA GLU A 91 16.76 -7.41 1.47
C GLU A 91 17.18 -7.62 0.01
N GLY A 92 16.24 -7.42 -0.92
CA GLY A 92 16.50 -7.49 -2.36
C GLY A 92 17.41 -6.37 -2.89
N LEU A 93 17.30 -5.16 -2.34
CA LEU A 93 18.12 -4.01 -2.74
C LEU A 93 19.58 -4.13 -2.26
N GLU A 94 19.77 -4.59 -1.03
CA GLU A 94 21.05 -4.53 -0.31
C GLU A 94 21.78 -5.90 -0.29
N GLY A 95 21.14 -6.94 -0.86
CA GLY A 95 21.74 -8.24 -1.16
C GLY A 95 21.82 -9.19 0.04
N GLY A 96 20.91 -9.05 1.00
CA GLY A 96 20.88 -9.87 2.21
C GLY A 96 20.00 -9.28 3.31
N ILE A 97 19.72 -10.07 4.34
CA ILE A 97 18.89 -9.61 5.47
C ILE A 97 19.68 -8.56 6.27
N PRO A 98 19.12 -7.36 6.52
CA PRO A 98 19.76 -6.37 7.37
C PRO A 98 20.10 -6.91 8.77
N ASN A 99 21.28 -6.55 9.28
CA ASN A 99 21.81 -6.98 10.58
C ASN A 99 20.88 -6.60 11.75
N ASP A 100 20.06 -5.56 11.61
CA ASP A 100 19.10 -5.11 12.61
C ASP A 100 17.74 -5.82 12.53
N ALA A 101 17.47 -6.56 11.45
CA ALA A 101 16.25 -7.32 11.26
C ALA A 101 16.26 -8.67 12.00
N VAL A 102 17.42 -9.09 12.54
CA VAL A 102 17.57 -10.35 13.29
C VAL A 102 17.74 -10.12 14.79
N ALA A 103 17.56 -11.20 15.57
CA ALA A 103 17.84 -11.19 16.99
C ALA A 103 19.32 -10.82 17.27
N ARG A 104 19.58 -10.15 18.40
CA ARG A 104 20.92 -9.67 18.79
C ARG A 104 22.04 -10.71 18.69
N GLY A 105 21.78 -11.97 19.07
CA GLY A 105 22.77 -13.05 19.02
C GLY A 105 22.98 -13.65 17.61
N ALA A 106 22.24 -13.18 16.61
CA ALA A 106 22.37 -13.60 15.22
C ALA A 106 22.99 -12.52 14.33
N LYS A 107 23.28 -11.33 14.88
CA LYS A 107 24.00 -10.27 14.19
C LYS A 107 25.37 -10.77 13.72
N ASP A 108 25.84 -10.21 12.60
CA ASP A 108 27.18 -10.43 12.04
C ASP A 108 27.47 -11.88 11.60
N LYS A 109 26.41 -12.69 11.45
CA LYS A 109 26.51 -14.03 10.87
C LYS A 109 26.56 -13.96 9.35
N ALA A 110 27.08 -15.03 8.74
CA ALA A 110 27.10 -15.16 7.28
C ALA A 110 25.69 -15.05 6.69
N GLY A 111 25.56 -14.31 5.59
CA GLY A 111 24.28 -14.07 4.91
C GLY A 111 23.52 -12.82 5.38
N LEU A 112 24.02 -12.11 6.38
CA LEU A 112 23.47 -10.83 6.82
C LEU A 112 24.26 -9.66 6.24
N LYS A 113 23.56 -8.56 6.01
CA LYS A 113 24.14 -7.30 5.54
C LYS A 113 24.24 -6.33 6.69
N ASP A 114 25.42 -5.74 6.91
CA ASP A 114 25.50 -4.55 7.74
C ASP A 114 25.01 -3.34 6.94
N THR A 115 23.89 -2.82 7.39
CA THR A 115 23.18 -1.68 6.79
C THR A 115 23.15 -0.51 7.75
N THR A 116 23.74 -0.68 8.95
CA THR A 116 23.86 0.40 9.90
C THR A 116 24.92 1.38 9.38
N GLY A 117 24.59 2.68 9.40
CA GLY A 117 25.56 3.71 9.07
C GLY A 117 26.76 3.66 10.02
N LYS A 118 27.84 4.38 9.68
CA LYS A 118 28.99 4.53 10.57
C LYS A 118 28.50 4.96 11.96
N ASP A 119 28.80 4.16 12.98
CA ASP A 119 28.60 4.57 14.35
C ASP A 119 29.58 5.70 14.65
N TYR A 120 29.05 6.91 14.87
CA TYR A 120 29.85 8.07 15.24
C TYR A 120 30.16 8.11 16.74
N GLY A 121 29.73 7.09 17.49
CA GLY A 121 29.89 6.97 18.92
C GLY A 121 29.15 8.06 19.69
N TYR A 122 29.37 8.08 20.99
CA TYR A 122 28.85 9.15 21.84
C TYR A 122 29.80 10.34 21.83
N PRO A 123 29.30 11.59 21.73
CA PRO A 123 30.14 12.76 21.91
C PRO A 123 30.68 12.79 23.34
N GLN A 124 32.00 12.67 23.48
CA GLN A 124 32.73 12.61 24.76
C GLN A 124 32.28 11.42 25.64
N LYS A 125 32.76 11.36 26.90
CA LYS A 125 32.66 10.23 27.86
C LYS A 125 31.24 9.90 28.35
N ASN A 126 30.25 10.04 27.47
CA ASN A 126 28.83 9.85 27.74
C ASN A 126 28.32 8.56 27.09
N ASP A 127 29.15 7.52 27.07
CA ASP A 127 28.70 6.21 26.65
C ASP A 127 27.79 5.61 27.74
N PRO A 128 26.48 5.42 27.48
CA PRO A 128 25.56 4.80 28.44
C PRO A 128 25.88 3.32 28.71
N ALA A 129 26.73 2.68 27.90
CA ALA A 129 27.26 1.34 28.16
C ALA A 129 28.53 1.36 29.02
N ASP A 130 29.15 2.53 29.24
CA ASP A 130 30.28 2.66 30.16
C ASP A 130 29.77 2.60 31.61
N THR A 131 29.87 1.41 32.20
CA THR A 131 29.53 1.13 33.59
C THR A 131 30.63 1.57 34.55
N SER A 132 31.72 2.16 34.05
CA SER A 132 32.82 2.71 34.84
C SER A 132 32.41 4.07 35.42
N LYS A 133 31.52 4.06 36.42
CA LYS A 133 31.27 5.19 37.31
C LYS A 133 31.79 4.89 38.71
#